data_AF-A0A7W1NSM7-F1
#
_entry.id   AF-A0A7W1NSM7-F1
#
_cell.length_a   1.000
_cell.length_b   1.000
_cell.length_c   1.000
_cell.angle_alpha   90.00
_cell.angle_beta   90.00
_cell.angle_gamma   90.00
#
_symmetry.space_group_name_H-M   'P 1'
#
loop_
_entity.id
_entity.type
_entity.pdbx_description
1 polymer ?
#
loop_
_entity_poly.entity_id
_entity_poly.type
_entity_poly.pdbx_seq_one_letter_code
_entity_poly.pdbx_strand_id
1 'polypeptide(L)'
;MISEKSTQTLELPKILEQLTKHTTFSAGAELARALHPTTNLDQAATWQRETAEARLLTENKVNFTLGGARDVREPAIQATRGIMIEPQVLLDIRQTLRRATTVKRTVGRMKGSYPLLS
;
A
#
# COMPACT_ATOMS: atom_id res chain seq x y z
N MET A 1 -1.14 -15.51 -20.94
CA MET A 1 -1.36 -14.06 -20.74
C MET A 1 -2.87 -13.86 -20.60
N ILE A 2 -3.32 -13.13 -19.58
CA ILE A 2 -4.77 -12.93 -19.33
C ILE A 2 -5.29 -11.88 -20.33
N SER A 3 -6.41 -12.18 -21.00
CA SER A 3 -7.00 -11.29 -22.00
C SER A 3 -7.73 -10.12 -21.32
N GLU A 4 -7.56 -8.91 -21.89
CA GLU A 4 -8.28 -7.72 -21.45
C GLU A 4 -9.81 -7.89 -21.53
N LYS A 5 -10.29 -8.62 -22.55
CA LYS A 5 -11.72 -8.94 -22.68
C LYS A 5 -12.23 -9.74 -21.48
N SER A 6 -11.44 -10.69 -20.98
CA SER A 6 -11.79 -11.49 -19.80
C SER A 6 -11.83 -10.61 -18.55
N THR A 7 -10.83 -9.74 -18.36
CA THR A 7 -10.76 -8.79 -17.24
C THR A 7 -11.98 -7.86 -17.20
N GLN A 8 -12.42 -7.36 -18.36
CA GLN A 8 -13.61 -6.54 -18.48
C GLN A 8 -14.90 -7.33 -18.23
N THR A 9 -15.00 -8.53 -18.81
CA THR A 9 -16.20 -9.39 -18.67
C THR A 9 -16.40 -9.86 -17.23
N LEU A 10 -15.32 -10.11 -16.50
CA LEU A 10 -15.34 -10.47 -15.08
C LEU A 10 -15.38 -9.26 -14.14
N GLU A 11 -15.53 -8.05 -14.69
CA GLU A 11 -15.67 -6.80 -13.95
C GLU A 11 -14.52 -6.49 -12.97
N LEU A 12 -13.30 -6.97 -13.25
CA LEU A 12 -12.14 -6.71 -12.39
C LEU A 12 -11.95 -5.21 -12.09
N PRO A 13 -12.10 -4.26 -13.04
CA PRO A 13 -11.98 -2.84 -12.73
C PRO A 13 -12.93 -2.36 -11.63
N LYS A 14 -14.16 -2.90 -11.57
CA LYS A 14 -15.14 -2.57 -10.52
C LYS A 14 -14.69 -3.11 -9.16
N ILE A 15 -14.14 -4.33 -9.14
CA ILE A 15 -13.61 -4.96 -7.92
C ILE A 15 -12.42 -4.16 -7.38
N LEU A 16 -11.48 -3.77 -8.25
CA LEU A 16 -10.34 -2.96 -7.84
C LEU A 16 -10.76 -1.58 -7.32
N GLU A 17 -11.78 -0.95 -7.91
CA GLU A 17 -12.33 0.31 -7.41
C GLU A 17 -13.11 0.16 -6.10
N GLN A 18 -13.64 -1.03 -5.79
CA GLN A 18 -14.13 -1.29 -4.44
C GLN A 18 -12.97 -1.46 -3.46
N LEU A 19 -11.92 -2.18 -3.84
CA LEU A 19 -10.72 -2.40 -3.02
C LEU A 19 -10.03 -1.07 -2.65
N THR A 20 -9.93 -0.12 -3.58
CA THR A 20 -9.30 1.19 -3.34
C THR A 20 -9.96 1.95 -2.19
N LYS A 21 -11.28 1.81 -2.00
CA LYS A 21 -12.03 2.45 -0.91
C LYS A 21 -11.65 1.93 0.48
N HIS A 22 -11.04 0.75 0.55
CA HIS A 22 -10.54 0.17 1.79
C HIS A 22 -9.06 0.51 2.06
N THR A 23 -8.41 1.25 1.15
CA THR A 23 -7.03 1.71 1.36
C THR A 23 -7.01 3.00 2.18
N THR A 24 -5.99 3.15 3.03
CA THR A 24 -5.84 4.33 3.92
C THR A 24 -4.82 5.34 3.39
N PHE A 25 -4.19 5.06 2.24
CA PHE A 25 -3.12 5.86 1.65
C PHE A 25 -3.21 5.83 0.13
N SER A 26 -2.96 6.97 -0.53
CA SER A 26 -3.07 7.13 -1.99
C SER A 26 -2.19 6.16 -2.77
N ALA A 27 -0.94 5.93 -2.35
CA ALA A 27 -0.08 4.97 -3.02
C ALA A 27 -0.62 3.52 -2.89
N GLY A 28 -1.30 3.20 -1.78
CA GLY A 28 -2.00 1.92 -1.63
C GLY A 28 -3.17 1.80 -2.61
N ALA A 29 -3.94 2.88 -2.80
CA ALA A 29 -5.00 2.93 -3.80
C ALA A 29 -4.46 2.76 -5.23
N GLU A 30 -3.34 3.41 -5.56
CA GLU A 30 -2.67 3.24 -6.85
C GLU A 30 -2.22 1.81 -7.07
N LEU A 31 -1.58 1.19 -6.06
CA LEU A 31 -1.19 -0.23 -6.12
C LEU A 31 -2.40 -1.14 -6.33
N ALA A 32 -3.51 -0.90 -5.59
CA ALA A 32 -4.74 -1.66 -5.75
C ALA A 32 -5.30 -1.56 -7.18
N ARG A 33 -5.30 -0.37 -7.80
CA ARG A 33 -5.74 -0.20 -9.20
C ARG A 33 -4.82 -0.87 -10.21
N ALA A 34 -3.53 -0.94 -9.90
CA ALA A 34 -2.53 -1.56 -10.77
C ALA A 34 -2.48 -3.09 -10.66
N LEU A 35 -3.24 -3.70 -9.73
CA LEU A 35 -3.26 -5.15 -9.56
C LEU A 35 -3.79 -5.85 -10.82
N HIS A 36 -3.04 -6.86 -11.27
CA HIS A 36 -3.42 -7.74 -12.35
C HIS A 36 -3.29 -9.20 -11.88
N PRO A 37 -4.20 -10.10 -12.28
CA PRO A 37 -4.08 -11.49 -11.92
C PRO A 37 -2.86 -12.11 -12.62
N THR A 38 -2.26 -13.11 -11.97
CA THR A 38 -1.10 -13.83 -12.48
C THR A 38 -1.48 -15.21 -12.99
N THR A 39 -0.78 -15.69 -14.02
CA THR A 39 -0.87 -17.08 -14.49
C THR A 39 0.25 -17.95 -13.91
N ASN A 40 1.14 -17.38 -13.10
CA ASN A 40 2.21 -18.12 -12.42
C ASN A 40 1.69 -18.62 -11.07
N LEU A 41 1.70 -19.93 -10.88
CA LEU A 41 1.21 -20.59 -9.67
C LEU A 41 1.99 -20.19 -8.41
N ASP A 42 3.32 -20.14 -8.49
CA ASP A 42 4.18 -19.79 -7.34
C ASP A 42 3.95 -18.35 -6.89
N GLN A 43 3.73 -17.46 -7.86
CA GLN A 43 3.38 -16.07 -7.58
C GLN A 43 1.99 -15.98 -6.92
N ALA A 44 0.99 -16.67 -7.47
CA ALA A 44 -0.36 -16.70 -6.90
C ALA A 44 -0.36 -17.25 -5.46
N ALA A 45 0.36 -18.35 -5.22
CA ALA A 45 0.50 -18.95 -3.89
C ALA A 45 1.20 -18.01 -2.91
N THR A 46 2.17 -17.22 -3.37
CA THR A 46 2.86 -16.23 -2.53
C THR A 46 1.93 -15.08 -2.15
N TRP A 47 1.21 -14.49 -3.09
CA TRP A 47 0.24 -13.42 -2.81
C TRP A 47 -0.90 -13.86 -1.89
N GLN A 48 -1.36 -15.10 -2.05
CA GLN A 48 -2.38 -15.68 -1.14
C GLN A 48 -1.85 -15.82 0.29
N ARG A 49 -0.59 -16.24 0.47
CA ARG A 49 0.04 -16.33 1.79
C ARG A 49 0.25 -14.95 2.42
N GLU A 50 0.71 -13.96 1.66
CA GLU A 50 0.81 -12.56 2.11
C GLU A 50 -0.55 -12.03 2.58
N THR A 51 -1.61 -12.29 1.81
CA THR A 51 -2.98 -11.88 2.16
C THR A 51 -3.48 -12.59 3.42
N ALA A 52 -3.15 -13.89 3.59
CA ALA A 52 -3.50 -14.65 4.78
C ALA A 52 -2.82 -14.07 6.03
N GLU A 53 -1.53 -13.69 5.95
CA GLU A 53 -0.85 -13.00 7.04
C GLU A 53 -1.51 -11.64 7.36
N ALA A 54 -1.94 -10.89 6.35
CA ALA A 54 -2.57 -9.58 6.55
C ALA A 54 -3.92 -9.69 7.26
N ARG A 55 -4.68 -10.74 6.91
CA ARG A 55 -5.92 -11.10 7.61
C ARG A 55 -5.63 -11.46 9.07
N LEU A 56 -4.64 -12.32 9.33
CA LEU A 56 -4.26 -12.70 10.71
C LEU A 56 -3.81 -11.50 11.55
N LEU A 57 -3.07 -10.56 10.96
CA LEU A 57 -2.67 -9.31 11.62
C LEU A 57 -3.90 -8.51 12.08
N THR A 58 -4.92 -8.45 11.23
CA THR A 58 -6.21 -7.79 11.52
C THR A 58 -6.98 -8.52 12.62
N GLU A 59 -7.06 -9.85 12.55
CA GLU A 59 -7.73 -10.71 13.55
C GLU A 59 -7.09 -10.61 14.93
N ASN A 60 -5.75 -10.56 14.96
CA ASN A 60 -4.96 -10.38 16.18
C ASN A 60 -4.98 -8.93 16.70
N LYS A 61 -5.76 -8.04 16.08
CA LYS A 61 -5.93 -6.63 16.46
C LYS A 61 -4.59 -5.90 16.60
N VAL A 62 -3.60 -6.26 15.78
CA VAL A 62 -2.31 -5.57 15.78
C VAL A 62 -2.56 -4.14 15.32
N ASN A 63 -2.24 -3.18 16.19
CA ASN A 63 -2.48 -1.76 15.88
C ASN A 63 -1.46 -1.26 14.85
N PHE A 64 -1.81 -1.42 13.58
CA PHE A 64 -1.05 -0.98 12.44
C PHE A 64 -1.92 -0.05 11.59
N THR A 65 -1.41 1.14 11.28
CA THR A 65 -2.10 2.08 10.39
C THR A 65 -1.10 2.98 9.67
N LEU A 66 -1.44 3.41 8.47
CA LEU A 66 -0.73 4.48 7.76
C LEU A 66 -1.38 5.86 8.02
N GLY A 67 -2.44 5.90 8.84
CA GLY A 67 -3.19 7.10 9.16
C GLY A 67 -2.29 8.25 9.64
N GLY A 68 -2.53 9.43 9.04
CA GLY A 68 -1.73 10.64 9.27
C GLY A 68 -0.50 10.76 8.37
N ALA A 69 -0.11 9.74 7.60
CA ALA A 69 0.83 9.95 6.49
C ALA A 69 0.13 10.66 5.33
N ARG A 70 0.83 11.59 4.68
CA ARG A 70 0.41 12.20 3.42
C ARG A 70 1.35 11.80 2.29
N ASP A 71 0.80 11.78 1.09
CA ASP A 71 1.58 11.50 -0.10
C ASP A 71 2.46 12.70 -0.43
N VAL A 72 3.76 12.51 -0.26
CA VAL A 72 4.75 13.56 -0.45
C VAL A 72 5.69 13.26 -1.61
N ARG A 73 5.34 12.28 -2.47
CA ARG A 73 6.12 11.93 -3.66
C ARG A 73 6.27 13.13 -4.59
N GLU A 74 5.15 13.78 -4.90
CA GLU A 74 5.15 14.95 -5.79
C GLU A 74 5.92 16.14 -5.17
N PRO A 75 5.65 16.59 -3.93
CA PRO A 75 6.49 17.58 -3.24
C PRO A 75 7.99 17.24 -3.22
N ALA A 76 8.35 15.97 -3.00
CA ALA A 76 9.75 15.55 -2.99
C ALA A 76 10.40 15.70 -4.38
N ILE A 77 9.69 15.32 -5.45
CA ILE A 77 10.17 15.51 -6.82
C ILE A 77 10.32 17.00 -7.14
N GLN A 78 9.34 17.83 -6.79
CA GLN A 78 9.40 19.28 -7.03
C GLN A 78 10.56 19.93 -6.26
N ALA A 79 10.85 19.48 -5.05
CA ALA A 79 12.02 19.92 -4.27
C ALA A 79 13.34 19.67 -5.03
N THR A 80 13.49 18.50 -5.66
CA THR A 80 14.70 18.19 -6.46
C THR A 80 14.86 19.07 -7.69
N ARG A 81 13.77 19.70 -8.15
CA ARG A 81 13.74 20.65 -9.27
C ARG A 81 13.92 22.11 -8.83
N GLY A 82 14.16 22.36 -7.54
CA GLY A 82 14.34 23.70 -6.97
C GLY A 82 13.03 24.48 -6.81
N ILE A 83 11.88 23.83 -6.89
CA ILE A 83 10.58 24.48 -6.68
C ILE A 83 10.38 24.73 -5.18
N MET A 84 9.88 25.93 -4.86
CA MET A 84 9.60 26.35 -3.49
C MET A 84 8.50 25.46 -2.88
N ILE A 85 8.77 24.96 -1.67
CA ILE A 85 7.81 24.16 -0.91
C ILE A 85 7.15 25.06 0.12
N GLU A 86 5.82 25.11 0.11
CA GLU A 86 5.07 25.88 1.10
C GLU A 86 5.22 25.30 2.52
N PRO A 87 5.15 26.14 3.57
CA PRO A 87 5.29 25.70 4.95
C PRO A 87 4.36 24.53 5.33
N GLN A 88 3.11 24.52 4.86
CA GLN A 88 2.17 23.42 5.15
C GLN A 88 2.64 22.09 4.57
N VAL A 89 3.19 22.10 3.36
CA VAL A 89 3.72 20.89 2.72
C VAL A 89 4.95 20.36 3.47
N LEU A 90 5.78 21.24 4.04
CA LEU A 90 6.88 20.83 4.92
C LEU A 90 6.36 20.14 6.20
N LEU A 91 5.24 20.59 6.76
CA LEU A 91 4.62 19.94 7.92
C LEU A 91 4.10 18.54 7.56
N ASP A 92 3.55 18.38 6.36
CA ASP A 92 3.09 17.09 5.83
C ASP A 92 4.24 16.11 5.64
N ILE A 93 5.34 16.57 5.03
CA ILE A 93 6.58 15.80 4.90
C ILE A 93 7.06 15.33 6.28
N ARG A 94 7.14 16.24 7.25
CA ARG A 94 7.52 15.90 8.63
C ARG A 94 6.58 14.86 9.25
N GLN A 95 5.28 14.99 9.04
CA GLN A 95 4.28 14.04 9.57
C GLN A 95 4.47 12.65 8.96
N THR A 96 4.65 12.57 7.63
CA THR A 96 4.92 11.32 6.92
C THR A 96 6.22 10.65 7.39
N LEU A 97 7.30 11.42 7.58
CA LEU A 97 8.58 10.88 8.10
C LEU A 97 8.47 10.31 9.51
N ARG A 98 7.71 10.99 10.40
CA ARG A 98 7.44 10.48 11.75
C ARG A 98 6.62 9.18 11.70
N ARG A 99 5.62 9.11 10.82
CA ARG A 99 4.82 7.89 10.63
C ARG A 99 5.68 6.75 10.09
N ALA A 100 6.52 7.00 9.09
CA ALA A 100 7.44 6.02 8.51
C ALA A 100 8.35 5.40 9.56
N THR A 101 8.89 6.21 10.48
CA THR A 101 9.72 5.72 11.60
C THR A 101 8.94 4.76 12.51
N THR A 102 7.70 5.11 12.84
CA THR A 102 6.82 4.27 13.67
C THR A 102 6.48 2.96 12.96
N VAL A 103 6.10 3.04 11.68
CA VAL A 103 5.77 1.90 10.83
C VAL A 103 6.98 0.96 10.73
N LYS A 104 8.16 1.46 10.40
CA LYS A 104 9.40 0.67 10.31
C LYS A 104 9.66 -0.14 11.58
N ARG A 105 9.48 0.49 12.76
CA ARG A 105 9.65 -0.19 14.04
C ARG A 105 8.59 -1.27 14.28
N THR A 106 7.33 -1.00 13.96
CA THR A 106 6.24 -1.98 14.12
C THR A 106 6.45 -3.17 13.19
N VAL A 107 6.72 -2.92 11.90
CA VAL A 107 6.99 -3.96 10.88
C VAL A 107 8.19 -4.81 11.27
N GLY A 108 9.30 -4.20 11.72
CA GLY A 108 10.47 -4.94 12.16
C GLY A 108 10.21 -5.89 13.35
N ARG A 109 9.28 -5.54 14.25
CA ARG A 109 8.87 -6.43 15.37
C ARG A 109 7.96 -7.57 14.92
N MET A 110 7.24 -7.39 13.82
CA MET A 110 6.30 -8.38 13.27
C MET A 110 7.00 -9.52 12.53
N LYS A 111 8.29 -9.38 12.18
CA LYS A 111 9.03 -10.32 11.33
C LYS A 111 9.01 -11.79 11.77
N GLY A 112 8.90 -12.06 13.07
CA GLY A 112 8.78 -13.44 13.56
C GLY A 112 7.40 -14.04 13.30
N SER A 113 6.33 -13.25 13.39
CA SER A 113 4.93 -13.71 13.31
C SER A 113 4.31 -13.54 11.93
N TYR A 114 4.79 -12.58 11.14
CA TYR A 114 4.29 -12.24 9.81
C TYR A 114 5.47 -12.02 8.84
N PRO A 115 6.24 -13.08 8.53
CA PRO A 115 7.48 -12.97 7.77
C PRO A 115 7.31 -12.49 6.33
N LEU A 116 6.13 -12.63 5.73
CA LEU A 116 5.86 -12.16 4.37
C LEU A 116 5.42 -10.69 4.33
N LEU A 117 5.01 -10.12 5.47
CA LEU A 117 4.62 -8.71 5.60
C LEU A 117 5.68 -7.80 6.22
N SER A 118 6.88 -8.32 6.50
CA SER A 118 7.89 -7.67 7.34
C SER A 118 9.25 -7.42 6.71
#